data_AF-A0A839J061-F1
#
_entry.id   AF-A0A839J061-F1
#
_cell.length_a   1.000
_cell.length_b   1.000
_cell.length_c   1.000
_cell.angle_alpha   90.00
_cell.angle_beta   90.00
_cell.angle_gamma   90.00
#
_symmetry.space_group_name_H-M   'P 1'
#
loop_
_entity.id
_entity.type
_entity.pdbx_description
1 polymer ?
#
loop_
_entity_poly.entity_id
_entity_poly.type
_entity_poly.pdbx_seq_one_letter_code
_entity_poly.pdbx_strand_id
1 'polypeptide(L)'
;MTAPTPEELVSQMASRGMTITTTDASGILCLVASISECLELSYPNDECRQNAIMLWASILISANTAGRYVTSQSAPSGASQS
;
A
#
# COMPACT_ATOMS: atom_id res chain seq x y z
N MET A 1 -7.51 2.07 -17.69
CA MET A 1 -7.01 1.30 -16.52
C MET A 1 -8.11 1.01 -15.50
N THR A 2 -8.23 -0.24 -15.02
CA THR A 2 -9.10 -0.61 -13.89
C THR A 2 -8.22 -0.85 -12.66
N ALA A 3 -8.43 -0.08 -11.59
CA ALA A 3 -7.71 -0.29 -10.34
C ALA A 3 -8.13 -1.65 -9.72
N PRO A 4 -7.18 -2.43 -9.18
CA PRO A 4 -7.52 -3.70 -8.53
C PRO A 4 -8.35 -3.46 -7.27
N THR A 5 -9.21 -4.42 -6.93
CA THR A 5 -9.96 -4.37 -5.66
C THR A 5 -9.05 -4.71 -4.47
N PRO A 6 -9.43 -4.35 -3.24
CA PRO A 6 -8.70 -4.77 -2.04
C PRO A 6 -8.50 -6.29 -1.95
N GLU A 7 -9.51 -7.09 -2.31
CA GLU A 7 -9.44 -8.56 -2.30
C GLU A 7 -8.45 -9.10 -3.33
N GLU A 8 -8.42 -8.50 -4.52
CA GLU A 8 -7.44 -8.84 -5.55
C GLU A 8 -6.01 -8.56 -5.08
N LEU A 9 -5.79 -7.40 -4.44
CA LEU A 9 -4.48 -7.07 -3.88
C LEU A 9 -4.09 -8.05 -2.76
N VAL A 10 -5.00 -8.41 -1.86
CA VAL A 10 -4.74 -9.42 -0.81
C VAL A 10 -4.33 -10.75 -1.43
N SER A 11 -5.06 -11.24 -2.45
CA SER A 11 -4.74 -12.49 -3.15
C SER A 11 -3.37 -12.43 -3.84
N GLN A 12 -3.07 -11.31 -4.50
CA GLN A 12 -1.77 -11.08 -5.14
C GLN A 12 -0.63 -11.07 -4.13
N MET A 13 -0.82 -10.48 -2.95
CA MET A 13 0.18 -10.46 -1.89
C MET A 13 0.39 -11.84 -1.25
N ALA A 14 -0.69 -12.59 -1.05
CA ALA A 14 -0.63 -13.97 -0.56
C ALA A 14 0.19 -14.89 -1.49
N SER A 15 0.02 -14.76 -2.82
CA SER A 15 0.81 -15.51 -3.80
C SER A 15 2.32 -15.23 -3.74
N ARG A 16 2.72 -14.12 -3.09
CA ARG A 16 4.11 -13.69 -2.88
C ARG A 16 4.61 -13.99 -1.47
N GLY A 17 3.87 -14.76 -0.68
CA GLY A 17 4.22 -15.12 0.70
C GLY A 17 4.04 -13.99 1.71
N MET A 18 3.28 -12.95 1.37
CA MET A 18 2.99 -11.82 2.25
C MET A 18 1.53 -11.85 2.70
N THR A 19 1.30 -11.51 3.96
CA THR A 19 -0.05 -11.41 4.52
C THR A 19 -0.35 -9.96 4.84
N ILE A 20 -1.46 -9.46 4.28
CA ILE A 20 -2.02 -8.13 4.57
C ILE A 20 -3.53 -8.27 4.79
N THR A 21 -4.12 -7.35 5.56
CA THR A 21 -5.58 -7.28 5.71
C THR A 21 -6.23 -6.55 4.54
N THR A 22 -7.54 -6.71 4.36
CA THR A 22 -8.32 -5.91 3.40
C THR A 22 -8.32 -4.43 3.75
N THR A 23 -8.19 -4.09 5.04
CA THR A 23 -8.01 -2.71 5.52
C THR A 23 -6.67 -2.13 5.06
N ASP A 24 -5.58 -2.88 5.20
CA ASP A 24 -4.27 -2.46 4.67
C ASP A 24 -4.35 -2.26 3.16
N ALA A 25 -4.90 -3.23 2.43
CA ALA A 25 -5.06 -3.17 0.98
C ALA A 25 -5.85 -1.94 0.54
N SER A 26 -6.95 -1.61 1.23
CA SER A 26 -7.76 -0.43 0.93
C SER A 26 -6.98 0.88 1.09
N GLY A 27 -6.21 1.02 2.17
CA GLY A 27 -5.37 2.20 2.39
C GLY A 27 -4.26 2.33 1.36
N ILE A 28 -3.66 1.21 0.97
CA ILE A 28 -2.59 1.16 -0.04
C ILE A 28 -3.12 1.56 -1.41
N LEU A 29 -4.27 1.02 -1.81
CA LEU A 29 -4.91 1.39 -3.08
C LEU A 29 -5.31 2.86 -3.11
N CYS A 30 -5.76 3.42 -1.98
CA CYS A 30 -6.03 4.85 -1.85
C CYS A 30 -4.76 5.71 -2.10
N LEU A 31 -3.62 5.34 -1.48
CA LEU A 31 -2.35 6.03 -1.69
C LEU A 31 -1.88 5.92 -3.14
N VAL A 32 -1.98 4.74 -3.73
CA VAL A 32 -1.54 4.50 -5.11
C VAL A 32 -2.47 5.19 -6.12
N ALA A 33 -3.77 5.32 -5.84
CA ALA A 33 -4.68 6.09 -6.68
C ALA A 33 -4.26 7.56 -6.83
N SER A 34 -3.62 8.15 -5.80
CA SER A 34 -3.17 9.54 -5.83
C SER A 34 -2.10 9.86 -6.88
N ILE A 35 -1.38 8.84 -7.40
CA ILE A 35 -0.35 9.04 -8.42
C ILE A 35 -0.86 8.84 -9.86
N SER A 36 -2.13 8.45 -10.04
CA SER A 36 -2.69 8.11 -11.35
C SER A 36 -2.65 9.28 -12.35
N GLU A 37 -2.99 10.50 -11.91
CA GLU A 37 -2.92 11.70 -12.76
C GLU A 37 -1.48 12.00 -13.21
N CYS A 38 -0.50 11.83 -12.31
CA CYS A 38 0.92 12.00 -12.64
C CYS A 38 1.40 10.99 -13.68
N LEU A 39 0.88 9.75 -13.61
CA LEU A 39 1.20 8.70 -14.56
C LEU A 39 0.61 8.99 -15.95
N GLU A 40 -0.62 9.48 -16.02
CA GLU A 40 -1.24 9.88 -17.29
C GLU A 40 -0.49 11.07 -17.92
N LEU A 41 -0.09 12.06 -17.12
CA LEU A 41 0.72 13.19 -17.58
C LEU A 41 2.10 12.76 -18.10
N SER A 42 2.74 11.79 -17.44
CA SER A 42 4.10 11.36 -17.77
C SER A 42 4.15 10.33 -18.91
N TYR A 43 3.13 9.50 -19.01
CA TYR A 43 3.07 8.34 -19.92
C TYR A 43 1.71 8.28 -20.63
N PRO A 44 1.32 9.32 -21.38
CA PRO A 44 0.00 9.40 -21.98
C PRO A 44 -0.26 8.21 -22.92
N ASN A 45 -1.40 7.54 -22.74
CA ASN A 45 -1.81 6.33 -23.46
C ASN A 45 -0.89 5.09 -23.32
N ASP A 46 0.16 5.12 -22.50
CA ASP A 46 0.99 3.94 -22.20
C ASP A 46 0.41 3.18 -20.99
N GLU A 47 -0.78 2.61 -21.17
CA GLU A 47 -1.49 1.87 -20.12
C GLU A 47 -0.64 0.72 -19.57
N CYS A 48 0.24 0.11 -20.38
CA CYS A 48 1.11 -0.97 -19.94
C CYS A 48 2.06 -0.50 -18.85
N ARG A 49 2.75 0.62 -19.08
CA ARG A 49 3.68 1.20 -18.11
C ARG A 49 2.96 1.75 -16.88
N GLN A 50 1.84 2.44 -17.07
CA GLN A 50 1.06 2.97 -15.95
C GLN A 50 0.58 1.85 -15.03
N ASN A 51 -0.01 0.77 -15.59
CA ASN A 51 -0.45 -0.39 -14.82
C ASN A 51 0.71 -1.08 -14.09
N ALA A 52 1.86 -1.24 -14.74
CA ALA A 52 3.04 -1.84 -14.12
C ALA A 52 3.51 -1.02 -12.90
N ILE A 53 3.57 0.31 -13.03
CA ILE A 53 3.99 1.18 -11.92
C ILE A 53 3.01 1.09 -10.75
N MET A 54 1.70 1.15 -11.01
CA MET A 54 0.65 1.05 -9.99
C MET A 54 0.73 -0.28 -9.22
N LEU A 55 0.92 -1.40 -9.95
CA LEU A 55 1.08 -2.71 -9.35
C LEU A 55 2.32 -2.78 -8.45
N TRP A 56 3.47 -2.35 -8.96
CA TRP A 56 4.71 -2.38 -8.19
C TRP A 56 4.69 -1.44 -6.99
N ALA A 57 4.09 -0.26 -7.11
CA ALA A 57 3.88 0.66 -5.99
C ALA A 57 3.02 0.00 -4.90
N SER A 58 1.92 -0.64 -5.27
CA SER A 58 1.04 -1.35 -4.32
C SER A 58 1.79 -2.46 -3.58
N ILE A 59 2.57 -3.26 -4.30
CA ILE A 59 3.39 -4.33 -3.71
C ILE A 59 4.45 -3.76 -2.75
N LEU A 60 5.17 -2.72 -3.16
CA LEU A 60 6.23 -2.10 -2.35
C LEU A 60 5.68 -1.49 -1.07
N ILE A 61 4.57 -0.77 -1.14
CA ILE A 61 3.93 -0.19 0.05
C ILE A 61 3.46 -1.32 0.97
N SER A 62 2.78 -2.34 0.42
CA SER A 62 2.30 -3.49 1.20
C SER A 62 3.42 -4.24 1.93
N ALA A 63 4.57 -4.45 1.27
CA ALA A 63 5.72 -5.08 1.88
C ALA A 63 6.32 -4.26 3.04
N ASN A 64 6.21 -2.93 2.97
CA ASN A 64 6.73 -2.03 4.01
C ASN A 64 5.74 -1.78 5.15
N THR A 65 4.42 -1.88 4.91
CA THR A 65 3.39 -1.73 5.95
C THR A 65 3.20 -3.01 6.76
N ALA A 66 3.31 -4.19 6.14
CA ALA A 66 3.14 -5.48 6.82
C ALA A 66 4.11 -5.74 7.99
N GLY A 67 5.26 -5.04 8.04
CA GLY A 67 6.24 -5.15 9.13
C GLY A 67 6.28 -3.97 10.10
N ARG A 68 5.45 -2.94 9.92
CA ARG A 68 5.60 -1.63 10.59
C ARG A 68 4.32 -1.06 11.18
N TYR A 69 3.44 -1.91 11.70
CA TYR A 69 2.63 -1.45 12.83
C TYR A 69 3.62 -1.13 13.97
N VAL A 70 4.09 0.11 14.00
CA VAL A 70 4.66 0.71 15.20
C VAL A 70 3.50 0.67 16.16
N THR A 71 3.42 -0.41 16.95
CA THR A 71 2.75 -0.35 18.22
C THR A 71 3.37 0.85 18.88
N SER A 72 2.61 1.94 18.95
CA SER A 72 2.74 2.93 20.01
C SER A 72 2.61 2.12 21.31
N GLN A 73 3.68 1.41 21.68
CA GLN A 73 3.94 0.97 23.03
C GLN A 73 3.97 2.29 23.76
N SER A 74 2.83 2.58 24.38
CA SER A 74 2.62 3.61 25.39
C SER A 74 3.96 4.08 25.93
N ALA A 75 4.32 5.34 25.65
CA ALA A 75 5.42 5.99 26.34
C ALA A 75 5.26 5.63 27.83
N PRO A 76 6.30 5.07 28.48
CA PRO A 76 6.15 4.55 29.82
C PRO A 76 5.60 5.67 30.70
N SER A 77 4.39 5.47 31.23
CA SER A 77 3.77 6.29 32.26
C SER A 77 4.62 6.14 33.52
N GLY A 78 5.78 6.77 33.51
CA GLY A 78 6.87 6.56 34.46
C GLY A 78 7.63 7.84 34.75
N ALA A 79 7.10 9.01 34.38
CA ALA A 79 7.46 10.27 35.04
C ALA A 79 6.75 10.30 36.40
N SER A 80 7.22 9.41 37.28
CA SER A 80 6.92 9.40 38.70
C SER A 80 7.23 10.76 39.29
N GLN A 81 6.36 11.15 40.20
CA GLN A 81 6.46 12.33 41.05
C GLN A 81 7.86 12.50 41.64
N SER A 82 8.37 13.73 41.52
CA SER A 82 9.29 14.37 42.46
C SER A 82 9.17 15.87 42.30
#